data_AF-A0A661V6I5-F1
#
_entry.id   AF-A0A661V6I5-F1
#
_cell.length_a   1.000
_cell.length_b   1.000
_cell.length_c   1.000
_cell.angle_alpha   90.00
_cell.angle_beta   90.00
_cell.angle_gamma   90.00
#
_symmetry.space_group_name_H-M   'P 1'
#
loop_
_entity.id
_entity.type
_entity.pdbx_description
1 polymer ?
#
loop_
_entity_poly.entity_id
_entity_poly.type
_entity_poly.pdbx_seq_one_letter_code
_entity_poly.pdbx_strand_id
1 'polypeptide(L)' 'MAKKSRRGKKEQPVRLSPAQMVRPGRERIPDTPVAAPAQPETTFSDLQEEYRYVIADLKRIGIIAVAMMTLLVVLALFLT' A
#
# COMPACT_ATOMS: atom_id res chain seq x y z
N MET A 1 -10.34 -11.51 45.99
CA MET A 1 -9.88 -12.39 44.88
C MET A 1 -10.74 -12.15 43.64
N ALA A 2 -10.11 -12.08 42.48
CA ALA A 2 -10.67 -11.62 41.21
C ALA A 2 -11.50 -12.68 40.48
N LYS A 3 -12.48 -12.24 39.65
CA LYS A 3 -12.68 -12.72 38.26
C LYS A 3 -13.73 -11.87 37.50
N LYS A 4 -13.22 -10.82 36.83
CA LYS A 4 -13.41 -10.50 35.40
C LYS A 4 -14.82 -10.66 34.79
N SER A 5 -15.58 -9.56 34.74
CA SER A 5 -16.73 -9.40 33.83
C SER A 5 -16.25 -8.93 32.45
N ARG A 6 -15.99 -9.88 31.55
CA ARG A 6 -15.70 -9.62 30.13
C ARG A 6 -17.03 -9.73 29.37
N ARG A 7 -17.72 -8.62 29.09
CA ARG A 7 -18.83 -8.65 28.11
C ARG A 7 -19.05 -7.29 27.46
N GLY A 8 -19.04 -7.30 26.12
CA GLY A 8 -19.72 -6.31 25.29
C GLY A 8 -18.85 -5.19 24.75
N LYS A 9 -17.82 -5.53 23.96
CA LYS A 9 -17.18 -4.61 23.01
C LYS A 9 -18.29 -4.09 22.08
N LYS A 10 -18.82 -2.89 22.35
CA LYS A 10 -19.76 -2.20 21.47
C LYS A 10 -18.97 -1.80 20.23
N GLU A 11 -19.12 -2.60 19.19
CA GLU A 11 -18.61 -2.34 17.85
C GLU A 11 -19.30 -1.08 17.32
N GLN A 12 -18.68 0.07 17.57
CA GLN A 12 -18.94 1.25 16.77
C GLN A 12 -18.63 0.86 15.31
N PRO A 13 -19.58 1.01 14.37
CA PRO A 13 -19.30 0.74 12.98
C PRO A 13 -18.28 1.77 12.50
N VAL A 14 -17.03 1.34 12.38
CA VAL A 14 -15.96 2.11 11.76
C VAL A 14 -16.45 2.47 10.36
N ARG A 15 -16.72 3.75 10.10
CA ARG A 15 -17.05 4.25 8.77
C ARG A 15 -15.78 4.25 7.94
N LEU A 16 -15.49 3.10 7.33
CA LEU A 16 -14.41 2.94 6.37
C LEU A 16 -14.84 3.59 5.05
N SER A 17 -13.93 4.39 4.47
CA SER A 17 -14.08 4.90 3.10
C SER A 17 -14.13 3.74 2.09
N PRO A 18 -14.75 3.87 0.91
CA PRO A 18 -14.83 2.79 -0.08
C PRO A 18 -13.48 2.15 -0.43
N ALA A 19 -12.40 2.94 -0.45
CA ALA A 19 -11.03 2.46 -0.66
C ALA A 19 -10.48 1.60 0.50
N GLN A 20 -11.06 1.73 1.70
CA GLN A 20 -10.66 1.00 2.91
C GLN A 20 -11.54 -0.25 3.15
N MET A 21 -12.55 -0.49 2.30
CA MET A 21 -13.42 -1.66 2.38
C MET A 21 -12.88 -2.88 1.60
N VAL A 22 -11.66 -2.81 1.07
CA VAL A 22 -11.01 -3.98 0.48
C VAL A 22 -10.57 -4.90 1.62
N ARG A 23 -11.29 -6.01 1.82
CA ARG A 23 -10.87 -7.12 2.68
C ARG A 23 -10.07 -8.10 1.82
N PRO A 24 -8.74 -8.20 1.96
CA PRO A 24 -8.01 -9.28 1.35
C PRO A 24 -8.36 -10.57 2.13
N GLY A 25 -8.93 -11.56 1.45
CA GLY A 25 -9.12 -12.91 2.00
C GLY A 25 -10.55 -13.35 2.36
N ARG A 26 -11.59 -12.90 1.64
CA ARG A 26 -12.90 -13.60 1.67
C ARG A 26 -13.44 -13.85 0.27
N GLU A 27 -12.71 -14.68 -0.46
CA GLU A 27 -13.20 -15.38 -1.64
C GLU A 27 -14.29 -16.36 -1.20
N ARG A 28 -15.53 -16.08 -1.60
CA ARG A 28 -16.58 -17.11 -1.68
C ARG A 28 -16.14 -18.04 -2.81
N ILE A 29 -15.73 -19.25 -2.47
CA ILE A 29 -15.47 -20.33 -3.43
C ILE A 29 -16.83 -20.94 -3.79
N PRO A 30 -17.36 -20.77 -5.02
CA PRO A 30 -18.23 -21.77 -5.62
C PRO A 30 -17.36 -22.91 -6.15
N ASP A 31 -17.68 -24.14 -5.76
CA ASP A 31 -17.05 -25.36 -6.26
C ASP A 31 -17.10 -25.42 -7.79
N THR A 32 -15.94 -25.43 -8.46
CA THR A 32 -15.77 -25.94 -9.84
C THR A 32 -14.27 -26.14 -10.14
N PRO A 33 -13.90 -27.14 -10.97
CA PRO A 33 -12.59 -27.77 -10.92
C PRO A 33 -11.48 -26.95 -11.60
N VAL A 34 -10.30 -27.08 -10.99
CA VAL A 34 -8.96 -26.66 -11.41
C VAL A 34 -8.80 -26.50 -12.93
N ALA A 35 -8.69 -25.26 -13.39
CA ALA A 35 -8.10 -24.91 -14.67
C ALA A 35 -6.58 -24.74 -14.51
N ALA A 36 -5.83 -25.24 -15.48
CA ALA A 36 -4.37 -25.33 -15.53
C ALA A 36 -3.63 -23.99 -15.24
N PRO A 37 -2.37 -24.03 -14.75
CA PRO A 37 -1.58 -22.82 -14.56
C PRO A 37 -1.33 -22.16 -15.92
N ALA A 38 -1.93 -20.99 -16.12
CA ALA A 38 -1.64 -20.12 -17.25
C ALA A 38 -0.17 -19.66 -17.19
N GLN A 39 0.49 -19.71 -18.34
CA GLN A 39 1.91 -19.38 -18.50
C GLN A 39 2.19 -17.91 -18.11
N PRO A 40 3.26 -17.61 -17.36
CA PRO A 40 3.57 -16.26 -16.90
C PRO A 40 4.35 -15.48 -17.98
N GLU A 41 3.70 -15.12 -19.08
CA GLU A 41 4.35 -14.41 -20.20
C GLU A 41 3.64 -13.09 -20.55
N THR A 42 3.23 -12.32 -19.55
CA THR A 42 2.81 -10.89 -19.71
C THR A 42 2.90 -10.07 -18.42
N THR A 43 3.49 -10.60 -17.34
CA THR A 43 3.33 -10.05 -15.98
C THR A 43 3.94 -8.66 -15.81
N PHE A 44 4.99 -8.29 -16.56
CA PHE A 44 5.67 -7.01 -16.37
C PHE A 44 4.87 -5.78 -16.83
N SER A 45 4.08 -5.90 -17.89
CA SER A 45 3.20 -4.81 -18.34
C SER A 45 2.03 -4.61 -17.36
N ASP A 46 1.47 -5.70 -16.85
CA ASP A 46 0.36 -5.66 -15.89
C ASP A 46 0.79 -5.03 -14.56
N LEU A 47 2.02 -5.35 -14.10
CA LEU A 47 2.61 -4.75 -12.91
C LEU A 47 2.92 -3.26 -13.08
N GLN A 48 3.34 -2.80 -14.27
CA GLN A 48 3.51 -1.36 -14.47
C GLN A 48 2.18 -0.60 -14.38
N GLU A 49 1.10 -1.17 -14.91
CA GLU A 49 -0.24 -0.60 -14.84
C GLU A 49 -0.73 -0.55 -13.38
N GLU A 50 -0.56 -1.64 -12.63
CA GLU A 50 -0.93 -1.76 -11.22
C GLU A 50 -0.12 -0.80 -10.31
N TYR A 51 1.17 -0.60 -10.59
CA TYR A 51 2.10 0.15 -9.73
C TYR A 51 2.51 1.53 -10.27
N ARG A 52 1.78 2.12 -11.23
CA ARG A 52 2.10 3.47 -11.78
C ARG A 52 2.31 4.53 -10.69
N TYR A 53 1.57 4.44 -9.59
CA TYR A 53 1.69 5.37 -8.46
C TYR A 53 3.04 5.25 -7.76
N VAL A 54 3.60 4.04 -7.61
CA VAL A 54 4.91 3.82 -7.00
C VAL A 54 5.99 4.48 -7.83
N ILE A 55 5.91 4.32 -9.15
CA ILE A 55 6.88 4.92 -10.08
C ILE A 55 6.77 6.45 -10.03
N ALA A 56 5.55 6.98 -10.01
CA ALA A 56 5.31 8.41 -9.88
C ALA A 56 5.82 8.98 -8.55
N ASP A 57 5.61 8.28 -7.45
CA ASP A 57 6.07 8.68 -6.12
C ASP A 57 7.58 8.57 -6.00
N LEU A 58 8.19 7.52 -6.54
CA LEU A 58 9.65 7.38 -6.54
C LEU A 58 10.32 8.51 -7.32
N LYS A 59 9.73 8.93 -8.44
CA LYS A 59 10.18 10.11 -9.19
C LYS A 59 10.05 11.39 -8.36
N ARG A 60 8.93 11.59 -7.64
CA ARG A 60 8.74 12.75 -6.75
C ARG A 60 9.76 12.76 -5.61
N ILE A 61 9.98 11.62 -4.96
CA ILE A 61 10.98 11.44 -3.89
C ILE A 61 12.39 11.75 -4.42
N GLY A 62 12.74 11.25 -5.62
CA GLY A 62 14.01 11.56 -6.25
C GLY A 62 14.22 13.06 -6.47
N ILE A 63 13.19 13.77 -6.94
CA ILE A 63 13.22 15.24 -7.11
C ILE A 63 13.42 15.94 -5.75
N ILE A 64 12.66 15.54 -4.72
CA ILE A 64 12.78 16.11 -3.37
C ILE A 64 14.19 15.89 -2.82
N ALA A 65 14.75 14.69 -2.99
CA ALA A 65 16.09 14.36 -2.53
C ALA A 65 17.15 15.24 -3.20
N VAL A 66 17.08 15.43 -4.53
CA VAL A 66 18.00 16.31 -5.26
C VAL A 66 17.86 17.76 -4.82
N ALA A 67 16.62 18.24 -4.62
CA ALA A 67 16.38 19.59 -4.12
C ALA A 67 16.97 19.81 -2.72
N MET A 68 16.75 18.84 -1.80
CA MET A 68 17.34 18.87 -0.47
C MET A 68 18.86 18.83 -0.51
N MET A 69 19.45 17.97 -1.34
CA MET A 69 20.90 17.88 -1.52
C MET A 69 21.48 19.22 -2.00
N THR A 70 20.84 19.82 -3.00
CA THR A 70 21.25 21.12 -3.54
C THR A 70 21.18 22.20 -2.48
N LEU A 71 20.09 22.24 -1.71
CA LEU A 71 19.92 23.18 -0.61
C LEU A 71 21.06 23.03 0.42
N LEU A 72 21.38 21.81 0.85
CA LEU A 72 22.47 21.57 1.80
C LEU A 72 23.83 22.02 1.28
N VAL A 73 24.14 21.75 0.00
CA VAL A 73 25.38 22.22 -0.64
C VAL A 73 25.43 23.74 -0.65
N VAL A 74 24.34 24.40 -1.05
CA VAL A 74 24.24 25.86 -1.04
C VAL A 74 24.48 26.40 0.37
N LEU A 75 23.76 25.88 1.37
CA LEU A 75 23.95 26.31 2.76
C LEU A 75 25.40 26.13 3.21
N ALA A 76 26.03 25.01 2.89
CA ALA A 76 27.43 24.77 3.24
C ALA A 76 28.36 25.84 2.66
N LEU A 77 28.17 26.23 1.39
CA LEU A 77 28.97 27.28 0.75
C LEU A 77 28.70 28.69 1.31
N PHE A 78 27.50 28.94 1.83
CA PHE A 78 27.16 30.24 2.44
C PHE A 78 27.59 30.36 3.90
N LEU A 79 27.74 29.23 4.61
CA LEU A 79 28.16 29.19 6.02
C LEU A 79 29.67 28.98 6.20
N THR A 80 30.41 28.69 5.14
CA THR A 80 31.88 28.75 5.11
C THR A 80 32.36 30.18 5.04
#